data_AF-A0A367YKI6-F1
#
_entry.id   AF-A0A367YKI6-F1
#
_cell.length_a   1.000
_cell.length_b   1.000
_cell.length_c   1.000
_cell.angle_alpha   90.00
_cell.angle_beta   90.00
_cell.angle_gamma   90.00
#
_symmetry.space_group_name_H-M   'P 1'
#
loop_
_entity.id
_entity.type
_entity.pdbx_description
1 polymer ?
#
loop_
_entity_poly.entity_id
_entity_poly.type
_entity_poly.pdbx_seq_one_letter_code
_entity_poly.pdbx_strand_id
1 'polypeptide(L)'
;MKVKILEWKGYSTWHWDLTSTAPQSGYGYIEELCGICRVSFDGTCPNCKYPGDECPIVLGSGCTHNFHLHCILKWLEQETSKGLCPMCRQIFTFKEHAPLLEDLMNLKALIDGHKVMRERLLQNNDLEFEQFDGD
;
A
#
# COMPACT_ATOMS: atom_id res chain seq x y z
N MET A 1 34.75 11.71 38.65
CA MET A 1 35.68 11.19 37.64
C MET A 1 35.17 11.59 36.27
N LYS A 2 36.00 12.14 35.37
CA LYS A 2 35.58 12.60 34.03
C LYS A 2 36.29 11.76 32.97
N VAL A 3 35.52 11.11 32.10
CA VAL A 3 36.03 10.33 30.97
C VAL A 3 35.93 11.17 29.70
N LYS A 4 36.96 11.13 28.86
CA LYS A 4 36.97 11.78 27.54
C LYS A 4 36.95 10.69 26.47
N ILE A 5 35.96 10.75 25.57
CA ILE A 5 35.93 9.90 24.37
C ILE A 5 36.95 10.46 23.38
N LEU A 6 37.88 9.61 22.92
CA LEU A 6 38.95 10.01 22.00
C LEU A 6 38.54 9.86 20.54
N GLU A 7 37.80 8.81 20.23
CA GLU A 7 37.37 8.46 18.87
C GLU A 7 36.03 7.72 18.94
N TRP A 8 35.12 8.01 18.01
CA TRP A 8 33.86 7.31 17.85
C TRP A 8 33.72 6.83 16.41
N LYS A 9 33.52 5.52 16.22
CA LYS A 9 33.20 4.92 14.92
C LYS A 9 31.75 4.48 14.94
N GLY A 10 30.90 5.26 14.26
CA GLY A 10 29.47 4.99 14.16
C GLY A 10 29.17 3.98 13.07
N TYR A 11 28.18 3.12 13.34
CA TYR A 11 27.54 2.26 12.35
C TYR A 11 26.05 2.49 12.45
N SER A 12 25.35 2.43 11.33
CA SER A 12 23.90 2.57 11.27
C SER A 12 23.31 1.56 10.29
N THR A 13 22.08 1.16 10.58
CA THR A 13 21.19 0.48 9.65
C THR A 13 20.03 1.42 9.36
N TRP A 14 19.45 1.31 8.17
CA TRP A 14 18.25 2.05 7.82
C TRP A 14 17.02 1.18 8.10
N HIS A 15 15.90 1.83 8.39
CA HIS A 15 14.59 1.21 8.52
C HIS A 15 13.55 2.12 7.88
N TRP A 16 12.50 1.54 7.33
CA TRP A 16 11.37 2.31 6.83
C TRP A 16 10.60 2.97 7.98
N ASP A 17 10.39 4.28 7.87
CA ASP A 17 9.52 5.00 8.81
C ASP A 17 8.05 4.85 8.43
N LEU A 18 7.43 3.81 9.01
CA LEU A 18 6.01 3.50 8.80
C LEU A 18 5.09 4.12 9.87
N THR A 19 5.63 4.97 10.75
CA THR A 19 4.87 5.56 11.88
C THR A 19 3.70 6.42 11.43
N SER A 20 3.77 6.98 10.22
CA SER A 20 2.68 7.74 9.59
C SER A 20 1.41 6.91 9.30
N THR A 21 1.48 5.59 9.47
CA THR A 21 0.35 4.66 9.30
C THR A 21 -0.13 4.05 10.61
N ALA A 22 0.53 4.37 11.73
CA ALA A 22 0.16 3.88 13.05
C ALA A 22 -1.19 4.47 13.51
N PRO A 23 -2.04 3.70 14.21
CA PRO A 23 -3.21 4.23 14.89
C PRO A 23 -2.81 5.32 15.90
N GLN A 24 -3.54 6.44 15.92
CA GLN A 24 -3.29 7.58 16.83
C GLN A 24 -3.36 7.24 18.33
N SER A 25 -3.80 6.04 18.69
CA SER A 25 -4.01 5.61 20.08
C SER A 25 -2.73 5.28 20.86
N GLY A 26 -1.53 5.44 20.27
CA GLY A 26 -0.25 5.29 20.98
C GLY A 26 0.13 3.85 21.39
N TYR A 27 -0.75 2.88 21.16
CA TYR A 27 -0.55 1.43 21.40
C TYR A 27 -0.72 0.61 20.11
N GLY A 28 -0.43 1.22 18.96
CA GLY A 28 -0.58 0.58 17.66
C GLY A 28 0.68 -0.16 17.22
N TYR A 29 0.61 -1.48 17.12
CA TYR A 29 1.62 -2.27 16.41
C TYR A 29 1.59 -1.90 14.93
N ILE A 30 2.72 -1.40 14.43
CA ILE A 30 2.91 -1.20 12.99
C ILE A 30 3.25 -2.56 12.42
N GLU A 31 2.49 -3.02 11.42
CA GLU A 31 2.87 -4.25 10.72
C GLU A 31 4.20 -4.00 10.02
N GLU A 32 5.25 -4.72 10.44
CA GLU A 32 6.59 -4.67 9.81
C GLU A 32 6.71 -5.67 8.65
N LEU A 33 5.66 -6.45 8.40
CA LEU A 33 5.58 -7.47 7.36
C LEU A 33 4.57 -7.08 6.31
N CYS A 34 4.90 -7.31 5.04
CA CYS A 34 3.93 -7.18 3.96
C CYS A 34 2.83 -8.26 4.09
N GLY A 35 1.55 -7.85 4.18
CA GLY A 35 0.43 -8.79 4.33
C GLY A 35 0.26 -9.82 3.20
N ILE A 36 0.85 -9.56 2.02
CA ILE A 36 0.78 -10.42 0.84
C ILE A 36 1.92 -11.45 0.83
N CYS A 37 3.19 -11.01 0.84
CA CYS A 37 4.34 -11.91 0.74
C CYS A 37 4.91 -12.34 2.09
N ARG A 38 4.45 -11.76 3.20
CA ARG A 38 4.88 -12.02 4.58
C ARG A 38 6.38 -11.81 4.85
N VAL A 39 7.05 -11.02 4.00
CA VAL A 39 8.44 -10.60 4.18
C VAL A 39 8.48 -9.24 4.87
N SER A 40 9.53 -8.99 5.66
CA SER A 40 9.80 -7.69 6.27
C SER A 40 9.97 -6.59 5.22
N PHE A 41 9.49 -5.41 5.57
CA PHE A 41 9.59 -4.21 4.75
C PHE A 41 11.02 -3.73 4.48
N ASP A 42 11.98 -4.05 5.36
CA ASP A 42 13.40 -3.74 5.12
C ASP A 42 14.07 -4.73 4.16
N GLY A 43 13.41 -5.88 3.94
CA GLY A 43 13.78 -6.84 2.92
C GLY A 43 13.14 -6.52 1.57
N THR A 44 13.27 -7.46 0.64
CA THR A 44 12.62 -7.40 -0.66
C THR A 44 11.45 -8.36 -0.75
N CYS A 45 10.50 -8.06 -1.63
CA CYS A 45 9.55 -9.08 -2.06
C CYS A 45 10.27 -10.22 -2.81
N PRO A 46 9.67 -11.42 -2.93
CA PRO A 46 10.30 -12.58 -3.58
C PRO A 46 10.74 -12.37 -5.04
N ASN A 47 10.23 -11.33 -5.70
CA ASN A 47 10.54 -11.01 -7.09
C ASN A 47 11.69 -10.00 -7.23
N CYS A 48 12.09 -9.31 -6.15
CA CYS A 48 13.09 -8.25 -6.19
C CYS A 48 14.39 -8.67 -5.50
N LYS A 49 15.50 -8.16 -6.03
CA LYS A 49 16.84 -8.52 -5.55
C LYS A 49 17.38 -7.55 -4.51
N TYR A 50 17.16 -6.25 -4.70
CA TYR A 50 17.65 -5.21 -3.79
C TYR A 50 16.49 -4.44 -3.13
N PRO A 51 16.59 -4.09 -1.82
CA PRO A 51 15.57 -3.28 -1.15
C PRO A 51 15.71 -1.80 -1.52
N GLY A 52 14.76 -0.97 -1.09
CA GLY A 52 14.74 0.47 -1.42
C GLY A 52 14.03 0.73 -2.74
N ASP A 53 14.72 1.36 -3.70
CA ASP A 53 14.13 1.83 -4.96
C ASP A 53 13.61 0.69 -5.86
N GLU A 54 14.23 -0.49 -5.81
CA GLU A 54 13.79 -1.67 -6.59
C GLU A 54 12.58 -2.39 -5.96
N CYS A 55 12.27 -2.15 -4.70
CA CYS A 55 11.14 -2.77 -4.02
C CYS A 55 10.49 -1.78 -3.04
N PRO A 56 9.93 -0.67 -3.55
CA PRO A 56 9.41 0.39 -2.70
C PRO A 56 8.14 -0.06 -1.97
N ILE A 57 7.85 0.63 -0.88
CA ILE A 57 6.66 0.38 -0.07
C ILE A 57 5.55 1.33 -0.47
N VAL A 58 4.36 0.77 -0.58
CA VAL A 58 3.12 1.49 -0.82
C VAL A 58 2.37 1.61 0.50
N LEU A 59 2.16 2.86 0.93
CA LEU A 59 1.38 3.17 2.10
C LEU A 59 -0.10 3.32 1.73
N GLY A 60 -0.95 2.54 2.40
CA GLY A 60 -2.39 2.69 2.27
C GLY A 60 -2.84 4.09 2.71
N SER A 61 -3.70 4.72 1.91
CA SER A 61 -4.36 5.99 2.27
C SER A 61 -5.75 5.76 2.84
N GLY A 62 -6.50 4.79 2.30
CA GLY A 62 -7.84 4.44 2.78
C GLY A 62 -7.86 3.46 3.97
N CYS A 63 -6.72 2.86 4.30
CA CYS A 63 -6.54 1.96 5.43
C CYS A 63 -5.07 2.00 5.91
N THR A 64 -4.80 1.45 7.09
CA THR A 64 -3.45 1.42 7.70
C THR A 64 -2.57 0.28 7.17
N HIS A 65 -2.97 -0.43 6.11
CA HIS A 65 -2.23 -1.57 5.59
C HIS A 65 -1.22 -1.14 4.52
N ASN A 66 0.00 -1.64 4.67
CA ASN A 66 1.14 -1.33 3.79
C ASN A 66 1.56 -2.59 3.03
N PHE A 67 2.13 -2.42 1.84
CA PHE A 67 2.58 -3.53 1.00
C PHE A 67 3.81 -3.15 0.19
N HIS A 68 4.61 -4.13 -0.23
CA HIS A 68 5.57 -3.89 -1.32
C HIS A 68 4.82 -3.57 -2.61
N LEU A 69 5.35 -2.65 -3.41
CA LEU A 69 4.74 -2.20 -4.67
C LEU A 69 4.38 -3.36 -5.60
N HIS A 70 5.33 -4.25 -5.89
CA HIS A 70 5.09 -5.39 -6.79
C HIS A 70 4.10 -6.41 -6.25
N CYS A 71 3.97 -6.51 -4.92
CA CYS A 71 2.98 -7.38 -4.30
C CYS A 71 1.56 -6.83 -4.49
N ILE A 72 1.34 -5.55 -4.20
CA ILE A 72 0.01 -4.94 -4.33
C ILE A 72 -0.40 -4.74 -5.78
N LEU A 73 0.56 -4.41 -6.66
CA LEU A 73 0.33 -4.32 -8.10
C LEU A 73 -0.20 -5.65 -8.64
N LYS A 74 0.50 -6.76 -8.37
CA LYS A 74 0.08 -8.10 -8.79
C LYS A 74 -1.27 -8.53 -8.20
N TRP A 75 -1.61 -8.05 -7.01
CA TRP A 75 -2.92 -8.30 -6.41
C TRP A 75 -4.03 -7.58 -7.16
N LEU A 76 -3.84 -6.29 -7.46
CA LEU A 76 -4.85 -5.46 -8.13
C LEU A 76 -5.03 -5.77 -9.62
N GLU A 77 -4.03 -6.38 -10.26
CA GLU A 77 -4.16 -6.95 -11.61
C GLU A 77 -5.18 -8.10 -11.66
N GLN A 78 -5.41 -8.80 -10.55
CA GLN A 78 -6.40 -9.89 -10.52
C GLN A 78 -7.81 -9.31 -10.53
N GLU A 79 -8.67 -9.79 -11.43
CA GLU A 79 -10.08 -9.38 -11.52
C GLU A 79 -10.85 -9.64 -10.22
N THR A 80 -10.48 -10.69 -9.48
CA THR A 80 -11.09 -11.06 -8.19
C THR A 80 -10.81 -10.07 -7.08
N SER A 81 -9.78 -9.21 -7.22
CA SER A 81 -9.44 -8.21 -6.21
C SER A 81 -10.50 -7.11 -6.10
N LYS A 82 -11.20 -6.81 -7.20
CA LYS A 82 -12.20 -5.72 -7.31
C LYS A 82 -11.69 -4.36 -6.80
N GLY A 83 -10.38 -4.12 -6.86
CA GLY A 83 -9.76 -2.90 -6.34
C GLY A 83 -9.78 -2.79 -4.80
N LEU A 84 -9.84 -3.92 -4.09
CA LEU A 84 -9.95 -3.96 -2.63
C LEU A 84 -8.62 -4.35 -1.96
N CYS A 85 -8.39 -3.80 -0.77
CA CYS A 85 -7.29 -4.16 0.10
C CYS A 85 -7.40 -5.64 0.51
N PRO A 86 -6.34 -6.45 0.39
CA PRO A 86 -6.38 -7.89 0.72
C PRO A 86 -6.62 -8.15 2.22
N MET A 87 -6.31 -7.18 3.09
CA MET A 87 -6.41 -7.34 4.55
C MET A 87 -7.80 -6.95 5.08
N CYS A 88 -8.29 -5.75 4.73
CA CYS A 88 -9.56 -5.23 5.25
C CYS A 88 -10.71 -5.16 4.25
N ARG A 89 -10.47 -5.50 2.97
CA ARG A 89 -11.46 -5.43 1.88
C ARG A 89 -12.07 -4.04 1.64
N GLN A 90 -11.47 -2.98 2.19
CA GLN A 90 -11.81 -1.60 1.83
C GLN A 90 -11.24 -1.26 0.46
N ILE A 91 -11.81 -0.24 -0.20
CA ILE A 91 -11.28 0.26 -1.48
C ILE A 91 -9.84 0.71 -1.26
N PHE A 92 -8.92 0.12 -2.03
CA PHE A 92 -7.50 0.43 -1.87
C PHE A 92 -7.15 1.72 -2.60
N THR A 93 -6.58 2.65 -1.85
CA THR A 93 -5.94 3.88 -2.35
C THR A 93 -4.61 4.03 -1.64
N PHE A 94 -3.64 4.69 -2.27
CA PHE A 94 -2.29 4.83 -1.73
C PHE A 94 -1.89 6.29 -1.62
N LYS A 95 -0.92 6.57 -0.73
CA LYS A 95 -0.30 7.90 -0.62
C LYS A 95 0.73 8.07 -1.73
N GLU A 96 0.56 9.10 -2.55
CA GLU A 96 1.51 9.42 -3.61
C GLU A 96 2.78 10.04 -3.01
N HIS A 97 3.93 9.41 -3.26
CA HIS A 97 5.23 9.95 -2.93
C HIS A 97 6.03 10.12 -4.23
N ALA A 98 6.56 11.33 -4.46
CA ALA A 98 7.30 11.68 -5.67
C ALA A 98 8.80 11.30 -5.53
N PRO A 99 9.52 10.99 -6.63
CA PRO A 99 9.07 10.94 -8.02
C PRO A 99 8.50 9.56 -8.42
N LEU A 100 7.51 9.59 -9.32
CA LEU A 100 6.75 8.40 -9.75
C LEU A 100 7.60 7.50 -10.65
N LEU A 101 8.09 6.40 -10.07
CA LEU A 101 8.58 5.23 -10.80
C LEU A 101 7.46 4.69 -11.73
N GLU A 102 7.80 4.16 -12.90
CA GLU A 102 6.85 3.58 -13.87
C GLU A 102 5.82 2.64 -13.21
N ASP A 103 6.28 1.79 -12.29
CA ASP A 103 5.42 0.85 -11.56
C ASP A 103 4.35 1.55 -10.69
N LEU A 104 4.62 2.76 -10.17
CA LEU A 104 3.62 3.56 -9.45
C LEU A 104 2.57 4.15 -10.40
N MET A 105 2.94 4.47 -11.63
CA MET A 105 1.98 4.90 -12.66
C MET A 105 1.05 3.75 -13.05
N ASN A 106 1.59 2.54 -13.22
CA ASN A 106 0.81 1.32 -13.46
C ASN A 106 -0.16 1.03 -12.32
N LEU A 107 0.29 1.16 -11.07
CA LEU A 107 -0.56 1.01 -9.89
C LEU A 107 -1.72 2.01 -9.90
N LYS A 108 -1.42 3.29 -10.20
CA LYS A 108 -2.44 4.34 -10.28
C LYS A 108 -3.48 4.04 -11.36
N ALA A 109 -3.04 3.66 -12.56
CA ALA A 109 -3.92 3.30 -13.66
C ALA A 109 -4.86 2.13 -13.32
N LEU A 110 -4.36 1.11 -12.61
CA LEU A 110 -5.18 -0.01 -12.14
C LEU A 110 -6.26 0.44 -11.14
N ILE A 111 -5.89 1.27 -10.17
CA ILE A 111 -6.82 1.77 -9.15
C ILE A 111 -7.91 2.64 -9.81
N ASP A 112 -7.53 3.51 -10.73
CA ASP A 112 -8.47 4.33 -11.49
C ASP A 112 -9.41 3.47 -12.36
N GLY A 113 -8.88 2.41 -12.99
CA GLY A 113 -9.68 1.44 -13.74
C GLY A 113 -10.74 0.74 -12.88
N HIS A 114 -10.35 0.24 -11.70
CA HIS A 114 -11.28 -0.37 -10.74
C HIS A 114 -12.32 0.64 -10.20
N LYS A 115 -11.95 1.92 -10.07
CA LYS A 115 -12.86 2.99 -9.67
C LYS A 115 -13.95 3.23 -10.72
N VAL A 116 -13.57 3.37 -11.99
CA VAL A 116 -14.53 3.56 -13.11
C VAL A 116 -15.47 2.37 -13.24
N MET A 117 -14.96 1.13 -13.10
CA MET A 117 -15.79 -0.07 -13.13
C MET A 117 -16.86 -0.05 -12.03
N ARG A 118 -16.48 0.36 -10.81
CA ARG A 118 -17.41 0.45 -9.68
C ARG A 118 -18.49 1.51 -9.91
N GLU A 119 -18.10 2.69 -10.39
CA GLU A 119 -19.04 3.78 -10.69
C GLU A 119 -20.06 3.38 -11.76
N ARG A 120 -19.64 2.67 -12.82
CA ARG A 120 -20.57 2.14 -13.83
C ARG A 120 -21.56 1.12 -13.26
N LEU A 121 -21.11 0.24 -12.38
CA LEU A 121 -22.01 -0.75 -11.74
C LEU A 121 -23.06 -0.07 -10.87
N LEU A 122 -22.68 0.98 -10.13
CA LEU A 122 -23.63 1.76 -9.33
C LEU A 122 -24.66 2.47 -10.21
N GLN A 123 -24.22 3.15 -11.27
CA GLN A 123 -25.13 3.81 -12.22
C GLN A 123 -26.11 2.83 -12.87
N ASN A 124 -25.64 1.65 -13.28
CA ASN A 124 -26.52 0.63 -13.86
C ASN A 124 -27.57 0.13 -12.85
N ASN A 125 -27.17 -0.11 -11.60
CA ASN A 125 -28.10 -0.54 -10.55
C ASN A 125 -29.15 0.54 -10.23
N ASP A 126 -28.75 1.82 -10.22
CA ASP A 126 -29.66 2.94 -9.96
C ASP A 126 -30.70 3.06 -11.08
N LEU A 127 -30.28 2.91 -12.35
CA LEU A 127 -31.19 2.90 -13.51
C LEU A 127 -32.18 1.72 -13.49
N GLU A 128 -31.74 0.52 -13.10
CA GLU A 128 -32.62 -0.64 -12.96
C GLU A 128 -33.67 -0.45 -11.86
N PHE A 129 -33.30 0.22 -10.76
CA PHE A 129 -34.21 0.52 -9.65
C PHE A 129 -35.28 1.55 -10.07
N GLU A 130 -34.88 2.66 -10.70
CA GLU A 130 -35.82 3.69 -11.17
C GLU A 130 -36.82 3.14 -12.21
N GLN A 131 -36.42 2.13 -13.00
CA GLN A 131 -37.31 1.49 -13.97
C GLN A 131 -38.39 0.61 -13.30
N PHE A 132 -38.20 0.17 -12.06
CA PHE A 132 -39.14 -0.69 -11.34
C PHE A 132 -40.24 0.10 -10.59
N ASP A 133 -39.97 1.34 -10.19
CA ASP A 133 -40.91 2.21 -9.46
C ASP A 133 -41.89 2.99 -10.38
N GLY A 134 -41.82 2.76 -11.70
CA GLY A 134 -42.59 3.48 -12.72
C GLY A 134 -43.88 2.83 -13.21
N ASP A 135 -44.23 1.63 -12.74
CA ASP A 135 -45.47 0.88 -13.06
C ASP A 135 -46.42 0.80 -11.85
#